data_AF-A0A8D8LY78-F1
#
_entry.id   AF-A0A8D8LY78-F1
#
_cell.length_a   1.000
_cell.length_b   1.000
_cell.length_c   1.000
_cell.angle_alpha   90.00
_cell.angle_beta   90.00
_cell.angle_gamma   90.00
#
_symmetry.space_group_name_H-M   'P 1'
#
loop_
_entity.id
_entity.type
_entity.pdbx_description
1 polymer ?
#
loop_
_entity_poly.entity_id
_entity_poly.type
_entity_poly.pdbx_seq_one_letter_code
_entity_poly.pdbx_strand_id
1 'polypeptide(L)'
;MDSFIRTSANFISQNSEHVRINDTKVKDFCQNMISNSNLPKVDFNHSLHPNCTTDTDFIDWIFIIDSLNFCFWKSPDQPQWTVTYEGITYSGYFALCAALKKAKTIDRVNICDPHVTSKLSLDDFKHILRGDNNILPNLIEERYKFLQENSNILLSKYEGSFENVVRKANQSATRLLELIIEDFPSFRDEAMFLGRKVAFYKRAQILVADLHFCATTSISPVSDTQRGGTPCIFNDIDALTMFADYRVPQVLKYFGILEYSDTLTNALNQTTFKDPDSRFEVELRGNSIEAVERIVNTMNQLIDEEKTKPNRELQSKTKCNNSSIDCPESKTKNTSCDRKESSSSSINTSSTEINTSSSEIKSSTEDRINAITVDVFLWNYRRDHVEQIDREPYHRVVSVCY
;
A
#
# COMPACT_ATOMS: atom_id res chain seq x y z
N MET A 1 4.27 -23.05 -1.18
CA MET A 1 3.53 -23.33 -2.42
C MET A 1 3.21 -21.96 -2.99
N ASP A 2 3.78 -21.60 -4.14
CA ASP A 2 3.66 -20.22 -4.64
C ASP A 2 2.21 -19.92 -4.98
N SER A 3 1.76 -18.71 -4.65
CA SER A 3 0.39 -18.28 -4.95
C SER A 3 0.15 -18.28 -6.46
N PHE A 4 -1.08 -18.60 -6.87
CA PHE A 4 -1.45 -18.67 -8.29
C PHE A 4 -1.09 -17.37 -9.05
N ILE A 5 -1.19 -16.23 -8.37
CA ILE A 5 -0.77 -14.90 -8.86
C ILE A 5 0.73 -14.86 -9.17
N ARG A 6 1.62 -15.27 -8.25
CA ARG A 6 3.07 -15.33 -8.51
C ARG A 6 3.41 -16.25 -9.68
N THR A 7 2.80 -17.44 -9.73
CA THR A 7 3.03 -18.37 -10.86
C THR A 7 2.49 -17.85 -12.18
N SER A 8 1.46 -16.99 -12.15
CA SER A 8 0.91 -16.29 -13.32
C SER A 8 1.87 -15.19 -13.79
N ALA A 9 2.30 -14.32 -12.88
CA ALA A 9 3.25 -13.23 -13.16
C ALA A 9 4.57 -13.74 -13.74
N ASN A 10 5.14 -14.78 -13.13
CA ASN A 10 6.39 -15.40 -13.59
C ASN A 10 6.24 -16.02 -14.99
N PHE A 11 5.15 -16.75 -15.24
CA PHE A 11 4.83 -17.30 -16.56
C PHE A 11 4.65 -16.20 -17.62
N ILE A 12 3.97 -15.11 -17.29
CA ILE A 12 3.80 -13.95 -18.18
C ILE A 12 5.17 -13.36 -18.51
N SER A 13 5.99 -13.04 -17.49
CA SER A 13 7.29 -12.40 -17.69
C SER A 13 8.24 -13.24 -18.55
N GLN A 14 8.29 -14.56 -18.33
CA GLN A 14 9.10 -15.48 -19.14
C GLN A 14 8.68 -15.55 -20.62
N ASN A 15 7.45 -15.17 -20.96
CA ASN A 15 6.88 -15.30 -22.30
C ASN A 15 6.40 -13.94 -22.87
N SER A 16 6.90 -12.83 -22.31
CA SER A 16 6.57 -11.47 -22.76
C SER A 16 7.41 -11.05 -23.96
N GLU A 17 6.79 -10.43 -24.96
CA GLU A 17 7.49 -9.86 -26.13
C GLU A 17 7.69 -8.35 -26.02
N HIS A 18 6.77 -7.65 -25.36
CA HIS A 18 6.66 -6.19 -25.38
C HIS A 18 7.09 -5.52 -24.08
N VAL A 19 7.08 -6.25 -22.96
CA VAL A 19 7.59 -5.80 -21.67
C VAL A 19 8.73 -6.71 -21.21
N ARG A 20 9.81 -6.14 -20.68
CA ARG A 20 10.96 -6.85 -20.10
C ARG A 20 11.37 -6.24 -18.77
N ILE A 21 11.99 -7.04 -17.92
CA ILE A 21 12.52 -6.60 -16.62
C ILE A 21 14.05 -6.48 -16.72
N ASN A 22 14.59 -5.34 -16.30
CA ASN A 22 16.03 -5.11 -16.27
C ASN A 22 16.57 -5.38 -14.86
N ASP A 23 17.14 -6.58 -14.65
CA ASP A 23 17.64 -7.02 -13.34
C ASP A 23 18.82 -6.17 -12.82
N THR A 24 19.60 -5.54 -13.71
CA THR A 24 20.61 -4.54 -13.30
C THR A 24 19.93 -3.33 -12.65
N LYS A 25 18.84 -2.84 -13.25
CA LYS A 25 18.07 -1.71 -12.69
C LYS A 25 17.30 -2.07 -11.43
N VAL A 26 16.82 -3.31 -11.29
CA VAL A 26 16.31 -3.83 -10.01
C VAL A 26 17.40 -3.72 -8.93
N LYS A 27 18.62 -4.19 -9.21
CA LYS A 27 19.72 -4.14 -8.25
C LYS A 27 20.16 -2.71 -7.92
N ASP A 28 20.32 -1.86 -8.93
CA ASP A 28 20.63 -0.42 -8.75
C ASP A 28 19.58 0.24 -7.84
N PHE A 29 18.30 0.01 -8.09
CA PHE A 29 17.19 0.55 -7.30
C PHE A 29 17.27 0.09 -5.84
N CYS A 30 17.42 -1.22 -5.60
CA CYS A 30 17.49 -1.78 -4.24
C CYS A 30 18.69 -1.22 -3.45
N GLN A 31 19.86 -1.13 -4.08
CA GLN A 31 21.06 -0.57 -3.45
C GLN A 31 20.91 0.91 -3.10
N ASN A 32 20.29 1.70 -3.98
CA ASN A 32 20.00 3.12 -3.70
C ASN A 32 18.99 3.29 -2.57
N MET A 33 17.94 2.46 -2.50
CA MET A 33 16.93 2.52 -1.44
C MET A 33 17.54 2.23 -0.05
N ILE A 34 18.36 1.18 0.04
CA ILE A 34 19.05 0.80 1.29
C ILE A 34 20.07 1.87 1.69
N SER A 35 20.93 2.33 0.76
CA SER A 35 21.99 3.31 1.04
C SER A 35 21.47 4.67 1.53
N ASN A 36 20.23 5.03 1.18
CA ASN A 36 19.58 6.28 1.61
C ASN A 36 18.62 6.07 2.80
N SER A 37 18.61 4.90 3.44
CA SER A 37 17.67 4.51 4.51
C SER A 37 16.19 4.68 4.15
N ASN A 38 15.88 4.67 2.85
CA ASN A 38 14.55 4.95 2.30
C ASN A 38 13.77 3.65 2.11
N LEU A 39 13.66 2.85 3.17
CA LEU A 39 13.01 1.54 3.09
C LEU A 39 11.48 1.69 2.94
N PRO A 40 10.85 0.89 2.05
CA PRO A 40 9.40 0.93 1.86
C PRO A 40 8.62 0.62 3.15
N LYS A 41 7.61 1.43 3.44
CA LYS A 41 6.70 1.29 4.61
C LYS A 41 5.27 1.62 4.20
N VAL A 42 4.31 0.98 4.85
CA VAL A 42 2.88 1.33 4.71
C VAL A 42 2.51 2.32 5.80
N ASP A 43 1.94 3.46 5.40
CA ASP A 43 1.19 4.34 6.28
C ASP A 43 -0.26 4.39 5.79
N PHE A 44 -1.16 3.82 6.60
CA PHE A 44 -2.59 3.78 6.31
C PHE A 44 -3.35 4.98 6.91
N ASN A 45 -2.67 5.84 7.67
CA ASN A 45 -3.30 6.91 8.42
C ASN A 45 -3.74 8.06 7.49
N HIS A 46 -5.04 8.18 7.27
CA HIS A 46 -5.62 9.29 6.50
C HIS A 46 -7.01 9.65 7.04
N SER A 47 -7.34 10.95 7.08
CA SER A 47 -8.62 11.44 7.64
C SER A 47 -9.88 10.92 6.91
N LEU A 48 -9.73 10.41 5.68
CA LEU A 48 -10.81 9.77 4.92
C LEU A 48 -10.88 8.24 5.07
N HIS A 49 -9.90 7.59 5.70
CA HIS A 49 -9.98 6.17 6.04
C HIS A 49 -10.82 5.98 7.32
N PRO A 50 -11.29 4.75 7.61
CA PRO A 50 -11.87 4.44 8.91
C PRO A 50 -10.78 4.23 9.96
N ASN A 51 -11.12 4.46 11.22
CA ASN A 51 -10.29 4.16 12.38
C ASN A 51 -10.84 2.91 13.07
N CYS A 52 -10.13 1.79 13.01
CA CYS A 52 -10.60 0.50 13.54
C CYS A 52 -10.82 0.46 15.07
N THR A 53 -10.39 1.48 15.81
CA THR A 53 -10.65 1.62 17.26
C THR A 53 -11.98 2.34 17.55
N THR A 54 -12.46 3.19 16.65
CA THR A 54 -13.69 3.99 16.85
C THR A 54 -14.83 3.66 15.89
N ASP A 55 -14.51 3.22 14.67
CA ASP A 55 -15.47 2.89 13.62
C ASP A 55 -15.84 1.40 13.70
N THR A 56 -16.97 1.09 14.33
CA THR A 56 -17.48 -0.28 14.50
C THR A 56 -17.82 -0.99 13.19
N ASP A 57 -17.91 -0.25 12.08
CA ASP A 57 -18.21 -0.75 10.74
C ASP A 57 -16.98 -0.72 9.81
N PHE A 58 -15.76 -0.57 10.32
CA PHE A 58 -14.56 -0.41 9.47
C PHE A 58 -14.34 -1.56 8.46
N ILE A 59 -14.72 -2.79 8.80
CA ILE A 59 -14.57 -3.97 7.93
C ILE A 59 -15.51 -3.86 6.71
N ASP A 60 -16.80 -3.60 6.97
CA ASP A 60 -17.80 -3.39 5.92
C ASP A 60 -17.52 -2.11 5.12
N TRP A 61 -16.99 -1.07 5.77
CA TRP A 61 -16.56 0.17 5.13
C TRP A 61 -15.42 -0.04 4.13
N ILE A 62 -14.36 -0.76 4.50
CA ILE A 62 -13.25 -1.10 3.60
C ILE A 62 -13.76 -1.99 2.45
N PHE A 63 -14.60 -3.00 2.76
CA PHE A 63 -15.22 -3.84 1.73
C PHE A 63 -15.98 -3.03 0.67
N ILE A 64 -16.77 -2.02 1.08
CA ILE A 64 -17.51 -1.16 0.15
C ILE A 64 -16.58 -0.21 -0.61
N ILE A 65 -15.52 0.33 0.03
CA ILE A 65 -14.49 1.12 -0.67
C ILE A 65 -13.84 0.30 -1.77
N ASP A 66 -13.33 -0.91 -1.48
CA ASP A 66 -12.57 -1.69 -2.45
C ASP A 66 -13.41 -2.38 -3.51
N SER A 67 -14.68 -2.70 -3.18
CA SER A 67 -15.71 -3.02 -4.17
C SER A 67 -15.87 -1.91 -5.22
N LEU A 68 -15.49 -0.67 -4.90
CA LEU A 68 -15.62 0.53 -5.73
C LEU A 68 -14.25 1.16 -6.09
N ASN A 69 -13.10 0.58 -5.73
CA ASN A 69 -11.78 1.19 -5.87
C ASN A 69 -11.13 0.92 -7.25
N PHE A 70 -11.65 1.57 -8.30
CA PHE A 70 -11.15 1.35 -9.66
C PHE A 70 -11.34 2.53 -10.64
N CYS A 71 -10.55 2.50 -11.72
CA CYS A 71 -10.79 3.21 -13.00
C CYS A 71 -11.07 4.73 -12.90
N PHE A 72 -10.38 5.43 -11.99
CA PHE A 72 -10.44 6.89 -11.78
C PHE A 72 -9.62 7.76 -12.75
N TRP A 73 -9.05 7.19 -13.81
CA TRP A 73 -8.39 7.96 -14.86
C TRP A 73 -9.40 8.87 -15.60
N LYS A 74 -8.93 9.85 -16.37
CA LYS A 74 -9.82 10.69 -17.22
C LYS A 74 -9.28 10.81 -18.63
N SER A 75 -10.16 10.97 -19.62
CA SER A 75 -9.74 11.44 -20.94
C SER A 75 -9.23 12.89 -20.84
N PRO A 76 -8.33 13.35 -21.72
CA PRO A 76 -7.74 14.69 -21.61
C PRO A 76 -8.79 15.82 -21.64
N ASP A 77 -9.82 15.63 -22.46
CA ASP A 77 -10.98 16.49 -22.72
C ASP A 77 -12.07 16.44 -21.63
N GLN A 78 -12.12 15.39 -20.82
CA GLN A 78 -13.11 15.25 -19.75
C GLN A 78 -12.74 16.07 -18.51
N PRO A 79 -13.71 16.68 -17.80
CA PRO A 79 -13.44 17.31 -16.51
C PRO A 79 -13.05 16.24 -15.48
N GLN A 80 -12.25 16.62 -14.48
CA GLN A 80 -11.84 15.69 -13.43
C GLN A 80 -13.00 15.49 -12.44
N TRP A 81 -13.29 14.23 -12.09
CA TRP A 81 -14.19 13.94 -10.99
C TRP A 81 -13.52 14.32 -9.67
N THR A 82 -14.08 15.33 -9.00
CA THR A 82 -13.67 15.78 -7.67
C THR A 82 -14.84 15.71 -6.71
N VAL A 83 -14.55 15.58 -5.41
CA VAL A 83 -15.56 15.61 -4.36
C VAL A 83 -15.04 16.48 -3.23
N THR A 84 -15.77 17.55 -2.90
CA THR A 84 -15.46 18.39 -1.75
C THR A 84 -16.17 17.89 -0.49
N TYR A 85 -15.39 17.64 0.57
CA TYR A 85 -15.83 17.19 1.89
C TYR A 85 -15.05 17.94 2.98
N GLU A 86 -15.73 18.39 4.05
CA GLU A 86 -15.13 19.17 5.16
C GLU A 86 -14.23 20.34 4.72
N GLY A 87 -14.58 20.98 3.58
CA GLY A 87 -13.84 22.12 3.02
C GLY A 87 -12.62 21.76 2.18
N ILE A 88 -12.29 20.47 2.02
CA ILE A 88 -11.17 19.99 1.21
C ILE A 88 -11.72 19.30 -0.05
N THR A 89 -11.19 19.66 -1.21
CA THR A 89 -11.53 19.06 -2.51
C THR A 89 -10.59 17.89 -2.82
N TYR A 90 -11.15 16.70 -2.96
CA TYR A 90 -10.42 15.47 -3.27
C TYR A 90 -10.64 15.04 -4.72
N SER A 91 -9.78 14.16 -5.25
CA SER A 91 -9.95 13.54 -6.57
C SER A 91 -9.48 12.08 -6.56
N GLY A 92 -9.91 11.30 -7.55
CA GLY A 92 -9.55 9.89 -7.68
C GLY A 92 -10.04 9.04 -6.50
N TYR A 93 -9.19 8.15 -5.98
CA TYR A 93 -9.49 7.31 -4.81
C TYR A 93 -10.01 8.14 -3.61
N PHE A 94 -9.36 9.26 -3.27
CA PHE A 94 -9.82 10.08 -2.15
C PHE A 94 -11.16 10.79 -2.42
N ALA A 95 -11.55 11.01 -3.69
CA ALA A 95 -12.91 11.47 -3.99
C ALA A 95 -13.96 10.38 -3.72
N LEU A 96 -13.64 9.09 -3.93
CA LEU A 96 -14.52 8.00 -3.50
C LEU A 96 -14.69 7.99 -1.98
N CYS A 97 -13.59 8.04 -1.23
CA CYS A 97 -13.66 8.05 0.23
C CYS A 97 -14.43 9.28 0.75
N ALA A 98 -14.24 10.45 0.13
CA ALA A 98 -15.01 11.66 0.44
C ALA A 98 -16.50 11.53 0.08
N ALA A 99 -16.85 10.92 -1.06
CA ALA A 99 -18.24 10.69 -1.45
C ALA A 99 -18.97 9.75 -0.48
N LEU A 100 -18.33 8.64 -0.10
CA LEU A 100 -18.90 7.70 0.86
C LEU A 100 -18.99 8.32 2.27
N LYS A 101 -18.03 9.16 2.69
CA LYS A 101 -18.17 9.94 3.94
C LYS A 101 -19.35 10.92 3.86
N LYS A 102 -19.55 11.65 2.76
CA LYS A 102 -20.76 12.48 2.55
C LYS A 102 -22.05 11.67 2.66
N ALA A 103 -22.09 10.48 2.04
CA ALA A 103 -23.25 9.61 2.12
C ALA A 103 -23.59 9.22 3.57
N LYS A 104 -22.60 8.81 4.38
CA LYS A 104 -22.78 8.44 5.80
C LYS A 104 -23.09 9.64 6.70
N THR A 105 -22.37 10.76 6.56
CA THR A 105 -22.43 11.88 7.53
C THR A 105 -23.43 12.98 7.17
N ILE A 106 -23.67 13.23 5.87
CA ILE A 106 -24.56 14.30 5.38
C ILE A 106 -25.88 13.71 4.88
N ASP A 107 -25.83 12.81 3.89
CA ASP A 107 -27.02 12.24 3.26
C ASP A 107 -27.70 11.16 4.14
N ARG A 108 -27.05 10.75 5.23
CA ARG A 108 -27.50 9.74 6.23
C ARG A 108 -27.81 8.35 5.64
N VAL A 109 -27.17 8.00 4.53
CA VAL A 109 -27.22 6.66 3.94
C VAL A 109 -26.16 5.78 4.60
N ASN A 110 -26.59 4.68 5.24
CA ASN A 110 -25.66 3.68 5.75
C ASN A 110 -25.16 2.78 4.60
N ILE A 111 -24.10 3.21 3.93
CA ILE A 111 -23.49 2.48 2.81
C ILE A 111 -22.81 1.15 3.21
N CYS A 112 -22.67 0.86 4.51
CA CYS A 112 -22.13 -0.40 5.02
C CYS A 112 -23.20 -1.46 5.30
N ASP A 113 -24.49 -1.11 5.30
CA ASP A 113 -25.59 -2.05 5.54
C ASP A 113 -26.13 -2.60 4.20
N PRO A 114 -25.97 -3.89 3.91
CA PRO A 114 -26.46 -4.46 2.66
C PRO A 114 -27.99 -4.50 2.56
N HIS A 115 -28.74 -4.38 3.67
CA HIS A 115 -30.20 -4.16 3.62
C HIS A 115 -30.59 -2.76 3.15
N VAL A 116 -29.66 -1.79 3.18
CA VAL A 116 -29.80 -0.46 2.59
C VAL A 116 -29.31 -0.51 1.14
N THR A 117 -28.07 -0.95 0.89
CA THR A 117 -27.47 -0.87 -0.46
C THR A 117 -28.18 -1.74 -1.50
N SER A 118 -28.70 -2.91 -1.12
CA SER A 118 -29.54 -3.76 -2.00
C SER A 118 -30.87 -3.13 -2.44
N LYS A 119 -31.27 -1.99 -1.85
CA LYS A 119 -32.52 -1.27 -2.18
C LYS A 119 -32.28 0.08 -2.87
N LEU A 120 -31.03 0.55 -2.94
CA LEU A 120 -30.69 1.77 -3.65
C LEU A 120 -31.01 1.61 -5.14
N SER A 121 -31.66 2.61 -5.74
CA SER A 121 -31.75 2.70 -7.19
C SER A 121 -30.41 3.16 -7.79
N LEU A 122 -30.27 3.05 -9.12
CA LEU A 122 -29.12 3.62 -9.83
C LEU A 122 -29.04 5.14 -9.63
N ASP A 123 -30.17 5.84 -9.50
CA ASP A 123 -30.19 7.29 -9.30
C ASP A 123 -29.78 7.68 -7.87
N ASP A 124 -30.17 6.89 -6.86
CA ASP A 124 -29.66 7.05 -5.48
C ASP A 124 -28.14 6.83 -5.43
N PHE A 125 -27.65 5.83 -6.16
CA PHE A 125 -26.20 5.55 -6.22
C PHE A 125 -25.43 6.62 -6.99
N LYS A 126 -25.99 7.15 -8.08
CA LYS A 126 -25.46 8.33 -8.79
C LYS A 126 -25.46 9.57 -7.90
N HIS A 127 -26.46 9.73 -7.04
CA HIS A 127 -26.46 10.77 -6.02
C HIS A 127 -25.33 10.57 -5.00
N ILE A 128 -25.16 9.35 -4.47
CA ILE A 128 -24.08 9.03 -3.50
C ILE A 128 -22.69 9.34 -4.06
N LEU A 129 -22.40 8.97 -5.31
CA LEU A 129 -21.10 9.23 -5.96
C LEU A 129 -21.04 10.54 -6.76
N ARG A 130 -21.97 11.49 -6.52
CA ARG A 130 -21.97 12.80 -7.18
C ARG A 130 -20.70 13.58 -6.82
N GLY A 131 -19.93 13.91 -7.86
CA GLY A 131 -18.83 14.86 -7.77
C GLY A 131 -19.33 16.29 -7.67
N ASP A 132 -18.39 17.19 -7.43
CA ASP A 132 -18.61 18.62 -7.58
C ASP A 132 -19.06 18.91 -9.03
N ASN A 133 -20.04 19.80 -9.20
CA ASN A 133 -20.72 20.07 -10.49
C ASN A 133 -21.45 18.87 -11.13
N ASN A 134 -21.88 17.88 -10.33
CA ASN A 134 -22.62 16.68 -10.77
C ASN A 134 -21.85 15.76 -11.75
N ILE A 135 -20.53 15.87 -11.81
CA ILE A 135 -19.68 14.92 -12.54
C ILE A 135 -19.75 13.56 -11.81
N LEU A 136 -19.77 12.45 -12.54
CA LEU A 136 -19.75 11.10 -11.98
C LEU A 136 -18.37 10.45 -12.24
N PRO A 137 -17.94 9.49 -11.40
CA PRO A 137 -16.77 8.68 -11.72
C PRO A 137 -17.08 7.78 -12.92
N ASN A 138 -16.05 7.36 -13.67
CA ASN A 138 -16.23 6.40 -14.77
C ASN A 138 -16.90 5.12 -14.28
N LEU A 139 -17.65 4.46 -15.18
CA LEU A 139 -18.23 3.13 -14.99
C LEU A 139 -19.16 3.08 -13.78
N ILE A 140 -20.00 4.11 -13.64
CA ILE A 140 -20.95 4.27 -12.54
C ILE A 140 -22.03 3.16 -12.56
N GLU A 141 -22.44 2.70 -13.74
CA GLU A 141 -23.31 1.54 -13.91
C GLU A 141 -22.65 0.23 -13.45
N GLU A 142 -21.35 0.01 -13.73
CA GLU A 142 -20.61 -1.19 -13.30
C GLU A 142 -20.41 -1.19 -11.78
N ARG A 143 -20.04 -0.04 -11.21
CA ARG A 143 -19.98 0.19 -9.76
C ARG A 143 -21.29 -0.15 -9.07
N TYR A 144 -22.41 0.29 -9.65
CA TYR A 144 -23.73 -0.03 -9.14
C TYR A 144 -24.01 -1.54 -9.20
N LYS A 145 -23.72 -2.21 -10.32
CA LYS A 145 -23.87 -3.67 -10.45
C LYS A 145 -23.06 -4.42 -9.39
N PHE A 146 -21.79 -4.04 -9.16
CA PHE A 146 -20.95 -4.66 -8.12
C PHE A 146 -21.49 -4.40 -6.72
N LEU A 147 -21.96 -3.19 -6.41
CA LEU A 147 -22.61 -2.91 -5.13
C LEU A 147 -23.84 -3.80 -4.91
N GLN A 148 -24.70 -3.95 -5.93
CA GLN A 148 -25.88 -4.82 -5.86
C GLN A 148 -25.51 -6.30 -5.72
N GLU A 149 -24.55 -6.80 -6.51
CA GLU A 149 -24.04 -8.17 -6.43
C GLU A 149 -23.52 -8.48 -5.02
N ASN A 150 -22.61 -7.64 -4.52
CA ASN A 150 -21.97 -7.80 -3.22
C ASN A 150 -22.99 -7.73 -2.07
N SER A 151 -23.96 -6.81 -2.13
CA SER A 151 -25.04 -6.73 -1.15
C SER A 151 -25.87 -8.02 -1.09
N ASN A 152 -26.24 -8.56 -2.25
CA ASN A 152 -27.03 -9.79 -2.32
C ASN A 152 -26.26 -11.03 -1.85
N ILE A 153 -24.95 -11.10 -2.10
CA ILE A 153 -24.07 -12.16 -1.58
C ILE A 153 -23.99 -12.08 -0.05
N LEU A 154 -23.77 -10.90 0.52
CA LEU A 154 -23.69 -10.72 1.97
C LEU A 154 -25.00 -11.13 2.66
N LEU A 155 -26.15 -10.69 2.13
CA LEU A 155 -27.47 -11.05 2.68
C LEU A 155 -27.78 -12.54 2.61
N SER A 156 -27.32 -13.24 1.56
CA SER A 156 -27.67 -14.65 1.34
C SER A 156 -26.71 -15.67 1.96
N LYS A 157 -25.43 -15.31 2.17
CA LYS A 157 -24.37 -16.24 2.64
C LYS A 157 -23.64 -15.84 3.92
N TYR A 158 -23.75 -14.57 4.33
CA TYR A 158 -22.89 -13.97 5.36
C TYR A 158 -23.65 -13.09 6.37
N GLU A 159 -24.96 -13.34 6.53
CA GLU A 159 -25.82 -12.67 7.52
C GLU A 159 -25.79 -11.12 7.43
N GLY A 160 -25.49 -10.59 6.24
CA GLY A 160 -25.47 -9.15 5.99
C GLY A 160 -24.20 -8.41 6.44
N SER A 161 -23.06 -9.08 6.68
CA SER A 161 -21.78 -8.39 6.92
C SER A 161 -20.57 -9.12 6.35
N PHE A 162 -19.63 -8.38 5.77
CA PHE A 162 -18.34 -8.86 5.30
C PHE A 162 -17.44 -9.30 6.46
N GLU A 163 -17.67 -8.82 7.69
CA GLU A 163 -16.98 -9.32 8.89
C GLU A 163 -17.14 -10.85 9.06
N ASN A 164 -18.29 -11.41 8.66
CA ASN A 164 -18.50 -12.86 8.67
C ASN A 164 -17.68 -13.60 7.59
N VAL A 165 -17.27 -12.93 6.51
CA VAL A 165 -16.29 -13.46 5.53
C VAL A 165 -14.89 -13.46 6.17
N VAL A 166 -14.48 -12.33 6.77
CA VAL A 166 -13.17 -12.19 7.43
C VAL A 166 -13.01 -13.18 8.58
N ARG A 167 -14.04 -13.41 9.39
CA ARG A 167 -14.02 -14.39 10.48
C ARG A 167 -13.87 -15.83 9.97
N LYS A 168 -14.53 -16.20 8.85
CA LYS A 168 -14.35 -17.51 8.19
C LYS A 168 -12.93 -17.72 7.63
N ALA A 169 -12.17 -16.65 7.39
CA ALA A 169 -10.77 -16.75 6.97
C ALA A 169 -9.79 -17.09 8.12
N ASN A 170 -10.24 -17.04 9.38
CA ASN A 170 -9.45 -17.44 10.56
C ASN A 170 -8.03 -16.86 10.59
N GLN A 171 -7.92 -15.54 10.42
CA GLN A 171 -6.64 -14.81 10.40
C GLN A 171 -5.63 -15.30 9.34
N SER A 172 -6.12 -15.82 8.20
CA SER A 172 -5.32 -16.05 7.00
C SER A 172 -5.74 -15.13 5.85
N ALA A 173 -4.79 -14.34 5.36
CA ALA A 173 -4.88 -13.50 4.17
C ALA A 173 -5.12 -14.36 2.92
N THR A 174 -4.43 -15.51 2.80
CA THR A 174 -4.65 -16.43 1.68
C THR A 174 -6.06 -17.03 1.70
N ARG A 175 -6.56 -17.47 2.86
CA ARG A 175 -7.94 -17.98 2.95
C ARG A 175 -8.99 -16.88 2.73
N LEU A 176 -8.75 -15.65 3.15
CA LEU A 176 -9.66 -14.53 2.85
C LEU A 176 -9.69 -14.23 1.35
N LEU A 177 -8.53 -14.22 0.70
CA LEU A 177 -8.43 -14.06 -0.75
C LEU A 177 -9.19 -15.16 -1.50
N GLU A 178 -9.04 -16.43 -1.09
CA GLU A 178 -9.81 -17.55 -1.63
C GLU A 178 -11.33 -17.32 -1.48
N LEU A 179 -11.81 -16.97 -0.28
CA LEU A 179 -13.23 -16.69 -0.02
C LEU A 179 -13.78 -15.54 -0.88
N ILE A 180 -13.00 -14.47 -1.08
CA ILE A 180 -13.38 -13.34 -1.93
C ILE A 180 -13.56 -13.82 -3.39
N ILE A 181 -12.59 -14.57 -3.92
CA ILE A 181 -12.62 -15.07 -5.30
C ILE A 181 -13.69 -16.16 -5.49
N GLU A 182 -13.92 -17.02 -4.50
CA GLU A 182 -14.97 -18.03 -4.49
C GLU A 182 -16.37 -17.39 -4.59
N ASP A 183 -16.67 -16.40 -3.76
CA ASP A 183 -18.05 -15.92 -3.56
C ASP A 183 -18.42 -14.58 -4.20
N PHE A 184 -17.46 -13.72 -4.55
CA PHE A 184 -17.71 -12.36 -5.08
C PHE A 184 -17.16 -12.21 -6.51
N PRO A 185 -17.96 -12.50 -7.56
CA PRO A 185 -17.52 -12.51 -8.95
C PRO A 185 -16.88 -11.21 -9.42
N SER A 186 -17.32 -10.05 -8.93
CA SER A 186 -16.73 -8.75 -9.25
C SER A 186 -15.21 -8.70 -9.07
N PHE A 187 -14.66 -9.41 -8.08
CA PHE A 187 -13.23 -9.41 -7.74
C PHE A 187 -12.38 -10.42 -8.56
N ARG A 188 -12.97 -11.16 -9.50
CA ARG A 188 -12.29 -12.20 -10.30
C ARG A 188 -11.51 -11.62 -11.47
N ASP A 189 -10.39 -10.99 -11.13
CA ASP A 189 -9.42 -10.41 -12.05
C ASP A 189 -8.48 -11.49 -12.63
N GLU A 190 -8.96 -12.10 -13.73
CA GLU A 190 -8.37 -13.25 -14.44
C GLU A 190 -8.34 -13.01 -15.97
N ALA A 191 -7.32 -13.51 -16.67
CA ALA A 191 -7.17 -13.38 -18.12
C ALA A 191 -6.63 -14.67 -18.77
N MET A 192 -6.64 -14.72 -20.11
CA MET A 192 -6.02 -15.79 -20.89
C MET A 192 -4.73 -15.30 -21.56
N PHE A 193 -3.60 -15.93 -21.22
CA PHE A 193 -2.29 -15.62 -21.81
C PHE A 193 -1.70 -16.86 -22.47
N LEU A 194 -1.44 -16.80 -23.77
CA LEU A 194 -0.87 -17.91 -24.57
C LEU A 194 -1.59 -19.26 -24.36
N GLY A 195 -2.93 -19.22 -24.27
CA GLY A 195 -3.76 -20.40 -24.04
C GLY A 195 -3.82 -20.91 -22.59
N ARG A 196 -3.13 -20.26 -21.64
CA ARG A 196 -3.16 -20.56 -20.21
C ARG A 196 -3.96 -19.48 -19.45
N LYS A 197 -4.77 -19.91 -18.48
CA LYS A 197 -5.43 -19.00 -17.53
C LYS A 197 -4.41 -18.42 -16.56
N VAL A 198 -4.43 -17.10 -16.38
CA VAL A 198 -3.60 -16.32 -15.47
C VAL A 198 -4.48 -15.43 -14.59
N ALA A 199 -4.00 -15.02 -13.42
CA ALA A 199 -4.73 -14.12 -12.53
C ALA A 199 -3.85 -13.08 -11.85
N PHE A 200 -4.48 -11.95 -11.49
CA PHE A 200 -3.85 -10.84 -10.76
C PHE A 200 -4.58 -10.52 -9.46
N TYR A 201 -5.90 -10.73 -9.41
CA TYR A 201 -6.76 -10.53 -8.22
C TYR A 201 -6.54 -9.18 -7.52
N LYS A 202 -6.26 -8.11 -8.27
CA LYS A 202 -5.75 -6.83 -7.77
C LYS A 202 -6.60 -6.28 -6.61
N ARG A 203 -7.90 -6.07 -6.83
CA ARG A 203 -8.78 -5.48 -5.80
C ARG A 203 -9.03 -6.42 -4.62
N ALA A 204 -9.03 -7.73 -4.84
CA ALA A 204 -9.16 -8.71 -3.76
C ALA A 204 -7.92 -8.68 -2.84
N GLN A 205 -6.72 -8.52 -3.42
CA GLN A 205 -5.49 -8.35 -2.65
C GLN A 205 -5.45 -7.00 -1.91
N ILE A 206 -5.90 -5.90 -2.53
CA ILE A 206 -6.05 -4.60 -1.85
C ILE A 206 -6.98 -4.73 -0.64
N LEU A 207 -8.17 -5.31 -0.81
CA LEU A 207 -9.14 -5.51 0.27
C LEU A 207 -8.55 -6.27 1.47
N VAL A 208 -7.78 -7.34 1.22
CA VAL A 208 -7.10 -8.08 2.30
C VAL A 208 -6.00 -7.23 2.95
N ALA A 209 -5.25 -6.45 2.18
CA ALA A 209 -4.20 -5.57 2.70
C ALA A 209 -4.76 -4.40 3.52
N ASP A 210 -5.76 -3.68 3.02
CA ASP A 210 -6.36 -2.51 3.66
C ASP A 210 -7.00 -2.89 5.00
N LEU A 211 -7.66 -4.05 5.08
CA LEU A 211 -8.14 -4.63 6.34
C LEU A 211 -6.99 -4.86 7.34
N HIS A 212 -5.86 -5.40 6.89
CA HIS A 212 -4.69 -5.68 7.72
C HIS A 212 -4.02 -4.39 8.21
N PHE A 213 -3.77 -3.43 7.32
CA PHE A 213 -3.07 -2.19 7.66
C PHE A 213 -3.94 -1.23 8.46
N CYS A 214 -5.26 -1.17 8.21
CA CYS A 214 -6.20 -0.48 9.10
C CYS A 214 -6.18 -1.07 10.52
N ALA A 215 -6.16 -2.41 10.65
CA ALA A 215 -6.15 -3.08 11.96
C ALA A 215 -4.82 -2.95 12.72
N THR A 216 -3.68 -2.83 12.03
CA THR A 216 -2.34 -2.74 12.65
C THR A 216 -1.85 -1.32 12.92
N THR A 217 -2.38 -0.31 12.23
CA THR A 217 -1.94 1.10 12.44
C THR A 217 -2.49 1.77 13.70
N SER A 218 -3.52 1.21 14.33
CA SER A 218 -4.07 1.78 15.57
C SER A 218 -3.28 1.29 16.79
N ILE A 219 -2.67 2.23 17.52
CA ILE A 219 -1.72 1.95 18.62
C ILE A 219 -2.43 1.55 19.92
N SER A 220 -3.19 0.46 19.87
CA SER A 220 -3.41 -0.37 21.04
C SER A 220 -3.69 -1.80 20.59
N PRO A 221 -3.00 -2.80 21.16
CA PRO A 221 -3.50 -4.16 21.17
C PRO A 221 -4.69 -4.21 22.13
N VAL A 222 -5.77 -3.50 21.80
CA VAL A 222 -7.08 -3.85 22.28
C VAL A 222 -7.34 -5.20 21.64
N SER A 223 -7.04 -6.27 22.38
CA SER A 223 -7.85 -7.46 22.29
C SER A 223 -9.28 -6.97 22.48
N ASP A 224 -10.00 -6.77 21.37
CA ASP A 224 -11.40 -6.41 21.40
C ASP A 224 -12.13 -7.65 21.92
N THR A 225 -12.14 -7.81 23.23
CA THR A 225 -12.72 -8.95 23.93
C THR A 225 -14.24 -8.97 23.81
N GLN A 226 -14.85 -7.88 23.31
CA GLN A 226 -16.25 -7.85 22.93
C GLN A 226 -16.47 -8.40 21.51
N ARG A 227 -15.48 -8.31 20.61
CA ARG A 227 -15.48 -8.95 19.27
C ARG A 227 -14.69 -10.26 19.16
N GLY A 228 -13.98 -10.68 20.21
CA GLY A 228 -13.08 -11.84 20.18
C GLY A 228 -11.71 -11.57 19.53
N GLY A 229 -11.25 -10.31 19.53
CA GLY A 229 -10.05 -9.85 18.82
C GLY A 229 -10.35 -9.36 17.40
N THR A 230 -9.39 -8.66 16.78
CA THR A 230 -9.53 -8.08 15.43
C THR A 230 -9.25 -9.16 14.38
N PRO A 231 -10.24 -9.68 13.64
CA PRO A 231 -10.04 -10.82 12.73
C PRO A 231 -9.21 -10.47 11.48
N CYS A 232 -8.91 -9.19 11.28
CA CYS A 232 -8.16 -8.64 10.17
C CYS A 232 -6.63 -8.69 10.32
N ILE A 233 -6.10 -9.04 11.50
CA ILE A 233 -4.66 -9.25 11.65
C ILE A 233 -4.32 -10.65 11.13
N PHE A 234 -3.79 -10.71 9.91
CA PHE A 234 -3.48 -11.93 9.18
C PHE A 234 -2.03 -12.41 9.40
N ASN A 235 -1.84 -13.70 9.61
CA ASN A 235 -0.53 -14.30 9.93
C ASN A 235 0.39 -14.50 8.71
N ASP A 236 -0.17 -14.44 7.51
CA ASP A 236 0.43 -14.77 6.21
C ASP A 236 0.27 -13.61 5.20
N ILE A 237 0.22 -12.36 5.68
CA ILE A 237 0.02 -11.16 4.83
C ILE A 237 1.08 -11.02 3.71
N ASP A 238 2.31 -11.48 3.96
CA ASP A 238 3.40 -11.53 2.98
C ASP A 238 3.13 -12.47 1.79
N ALA A 239 2.09 -13.31 1.87
CA ALA A 239 1.66 -14.16 0.75
C ALA A 239 0.94 -13.37 -0.37
N LEU A 240 0.52 -12.13 -0.13
CA LEU A 240 0.04 -11.23 -1.18
C LEU A 240 1.20 -10.72 -2.05
N THR A 241 0.89 -10.21 -3.24
CA THR A 241 1.83 -9.56 -4.16
C THR A 241 1.64 -8.04 -4.15
N MET A 242 2.39 -7.32 -4.99
CA MET A 242 2.02 -5.96 -5.39
C MET A 242 0.67 -5.96 -6.12
N PHE A 243 0.02 -4.79 -6.20
CA PHE A 243 -1.30 -4.65 -6.79
C PHE A 243 -1.14 -4.15 -8.23
N ALA A 244 -1.38 -5.02 -9.21
CA ALA A 244 -1.12 -4.77 -10.62
C ALA A 244 -2.06 -3.73 -11.27
N ASP A 245 -1.91 -2.48 -10.86
CA ASP A 245 -2.61 -1.29 -11.36
C ASP A 245 -1.94 -0.72 -12.63
N TYR A 246 -2.57 0.29 -13.25
CA TYR A 246 -2.05 0.99 -14.42
C TYR A 246 -1.00 2.08 -14.09
N ARG A 247 -0.94 2.59 -12.85
CA ARG A 247 0.02 3.63 -12.46
C ARG A 247 1.39 3.11 -12.05
N VAL A 248 1.45 2.02 -11.28
CA VAL A 248 2.72 1.44 -10.79
C VAL A 248 3.70 1.06 -11.94
N PRO A 249 3.26 0.52 -13.10
CA PRO A 249 4.14 0.28 -14.24
C PRO A 249 4.88 1.53 -14.74
N GLN A 250 4.29 2.74 -14.62
CA GLN A 250 4.99 3.98 -15.00
C GLN A 250 6.21 4.24 -14.13
N VAL A 251 6.13 3.94 -12.84
CA VAL A 251 7.20 4.19 -11.87
C VAL A 251 8.33 3.19 -12.07
N LEU A 252 7.99 1.91 -12.27
CA LEU A 252 8.96 0.88 -12.63
C LEU A 252 9.64 1.19 -13.98
N LYS A 253 8.89 1.72 -14.96
CA LYS A 253 9.43 2.22 -16.23
C LYS A 253 10.38 3.42 -16.05
N TYR A 254 9.99 4.40 -15.23
CA TYR A 254 10.81 5.57 -14.93
C TYR A 254 12.16 5.21 -14.28
N PHE A 255 12.18 4.25 -13.36
CA PHE A 255 13.42 3.71 -12.79
C PHE A 255 14.21 2.80 -13.75
N GLY A 256 13.72 2.56 -14.97
CA GLY A 256 14.32 1.66 -15.95
C GLY A 256 14.19 0.17 -15.60
N ILE A 257 13.40 -0.18 -14.58
CA ILE A 257 13.16 -1.55 -14.15
C ILE A 257 12.29 -2.29 -15.17
N LEU A 258 11.29 -1.62 -15.74
CA LEU A 258 10.55 -2.11 -16.90
C LEU A 258 11.03 -1.46 -18.20
N GLU A 259 11.31 -2.29 -19.19
CA GLU A 259 11.62 -1.89 -20.56
C GLU A 259 10.46 -2.23 -21.48
N TYR A 260 10.14 -1.35 -22.42
CA TYR A 260 9.00 -1.49 -23.33
C TYR A 260 9.51 -1.51 -24.77
N SER A 261 8.95 -2.38 -25.60
CA SER A 261 9.14 -2.34 -27.06
C SER A 261 8.60 -1.03 -27.67
N ASP A 262 9.13 -0.65 -28.82
CA ASP A 262 8.64 0.51 -29.59
C ASP A 262 7.15 0.37 -29.93
N THR A 263 6.70 -0.85 -30.27
CA THR A 263 5.29 -1.18 -30.54
C THR A 263 4.39 -0.82 -29.36
N LEU A 264 4.77 -1.25 -28.14
CA LEU A 264 4.00 -0.94 -26.93
C LEU A 264 4.05 0.56 -26.60
N THR A 265 5.22 1.16 -26.70
CA THR A 265 5.43 2.59 -26.44
C THR A 265 4.57 3.46 -27.35
N ASN A 266 4.60 3.20 -28.67
CA ASN A 266 3.76 3.88 -29.65
C ASN A 266 2.26 3.67 -29.38
N ALA A 267 1.86 2.45 -29.03
CA ALA A 267 0.47 2.15 -28.70
C ALA A 267 0.01 2.79 -27.37
N LEU A 268 0.90 3.01 -26.39
CA LEU A 268 0.58 3.71 -25.14
C LEU A 268 0.48 5.24 -25.33
N ASN A 269 1.19 5.80 -26.31
CA ASN A 269 1.08 7.22 -26.68
C ASN A 269 -0.20 7.55 -27.45
N GLN A 270 -0.88 6.55 -28.02
CA GLN A 270 -2.20 6.71 -28.61
C GLN A 270 -3.26 6.79 -27.50
N THR A 271 -4.07 7.85 -27.50
CA THR A 271 -5.11 8.11 -26.48
C THR A 271 -6.35 7.21 -26.62
N THR A 272 -6.35 6.28 -27.57
CA THR A 272 -7.44 5.32 -27.77
C THR A 272 -7.46 4.29 -26.66
N PHE A 273 -8.66 4.03 -26.12
CA PHE A 273 -8.89 2.90 -25.22
C PHE A 273 -8.44 1.60 -25.88
N LYS A 274 -7.67 0.82 -25.13
CA LYS A 274 -7.21 -0.50 -25.55
C LYS A 274 -8.16 -1.55 -25.01
N ASP A 275 -8.34 -2.62 -25.77
CA ASP A 275 -9.20 -3.73 -25.38
C ASP A 275 -8.74 -4.31 -24.03
N PRO A 276 -9.67 -4.63 -23.12
CA PRO A 276 -9.35 -5.36 -21.91
C PRO A 276 -8.72 -6.71 -22.27
N ASP A 277 -7.82 -7.17 -21.40
CA ASP A 277 -7.10 -8.45 -21.54
C ASP A 277 -6.22 -8.54 -22.80
N SER A 278 -5.97 -7.41 -23.46
CA SER A 278 -4.98 -7.33 -24.53
C SER A 278 -3.60 -7.79 -24.04
N ARG A 279 -2.81 -8.38 -24.94
CA ARG A 279 -1.46 -8.86 -24.62
C ARG A 279 -0.61 -7.81 -23.91
N PHE A 280 -0.70 -6.55 -24.35
CA PHE A 280 0.00 -5.42 -23.73
C PHE A 280 -0.37 -5.22 -22.26
N GLU A 281 -1.66 -5.30 -21.91
CA GLU A 281 -2.11 -5.18 -20.53
C GLU A 281 -1.61 -6.36 -19.69
N VAL A 282 -1.81 -7.59 -20.17
CA VAL A 282 -1.42 -8.81 -19.44
C VAL A 282 0.10 -8.82 -19.19
N GLU A 283 0.91 -8.46 -20.18
CA GLU A 283 2.36 -8.33 -20.01
C GLU A 283 2.75 -7.21 -19.04
N LEU A 284 2.13 -6.02 -19.11
CA LEU A 284 2.41 -4.93 -18.18
C LEU A 284 2.10 -5.32 -16.73
N ARG A 285 0.94 -5.96 -16.49
CA ARG A 285 0.50 -6.38 -15.15
C ARG A 285 1.37 -7.52 -14.62
N GLY A 286 1.63 -8.55 -15.42
CA GLY A 286 2.45 -9.69 -15.02
C GLY A 286 3.91 -9.35 -14.76
N ASN A 287 4.54 -8.53 -15.62
CA ASN A 287 5.91 -8.08 -15.37
C ASN A 287 6.01 -7.09 -14.21
N SER A 288 4.96 -6.32 -13.89
CA SER A 288 4.99 -5.44 -12.71
C SER A 288 5.00 -6.25 -11.40
N ILE A 289 4.22 -7.33 -11.33
CA ILE A 289 4.27 -8.26 -10.20
C ILE A 289 5.65 -8.91 -10.11
N GLU A 290 6.12 -9.56 -11.18
CA GLU A 290 7.43 -10.22 -11.19
C GLU A 290 8.58 -9.25 -10.87
N ALA A 291 8.54 -8.00 -11.36
CA ALA A 291 9.54 -6.98 -11.04
C ALA A 291 9.55 -6.64 -9.54
N VAL A 292 8.39 -6.50 -8.90
CA VAL A 292 8.33 -6.25 -7.45
C VAL A 292 8.79 -7.49 -6.67
N GLU A 293 8.43 -8.70 -7.07
CA GLU A 293 8.94 -9.92 -6.43
C GLU A 293 10.49 -9.99 -6.53
N ARG A 294 11.09 -9.56 -7.64
CA ARG A 294 12.56 -9.44 -7.76
C ARG A 294 13.14 -8.32 -6.88
N ILE A 295 12.46 -7.18 -6.75
CA ILE A 295 12.85 -6.10 -5.82
C ILE A 295 12.83 -6.63 -4.37
N VAL A 296 11.74 -7.28 -3.95
CA VAL A 296 11.58 -7.88 -2.61
C VAL A 296 12.69 -8.87 -2.29
N ASN A 297 12.95 -9.80 -3.22
CA ASN A 297 14.03 -10.79 -3.05
C ASN A 297 15.41 -10.12 -2.97
N THR A 298 15.69 -9.13 -3.83
CA THR A 298 16.97 -8.42 -3.86
C THR A 298 17.19 -7.55 -2.62
N MET A 299 16.16 -6.82 -2.16
CA MET A 299 16.23 -6.01 -0.94
C MET A 299 16.48 -6.88 0.29
N ASN A 300 15.72 -7.96 0.49
CA ASN A 300 15.91 -8.84 1.64
C ASN A 300 17.30 -9.51 1.64
N GLN A 301 17.81 -9.94 0.48
CA GLN A 301 19.19 -10.44 0.37
C GLN A 301 20.24 -9.40 0.78
N LEU A 302 20.11 -8.15 0.31
CA LEU A 302 21.04 -7.07 0.66
C LEU A 302 20.97 -6.69 2.16
N ILE A 303 19.78 -6.72 2.76
CA ILE A 303 19.58 -6.50 4.20
C ILE A 303 20.23 -7.62 5.02
N ASP A 304 20.06 -8.88 4.61
CA ASP A 304 20.70 -10.04 5.28
C ASP A 304 22.24 -10.02 5.11
N GLU A 305 22.75 -9.58 3.95
CA GLU A 305 24.18 -9.31 3.72
C GLU A 305 24.72 -8.17 4.60
N GLU A 306 23.93 -7.13 4.89
CA GLU A 306 24.34 -6.05 5.79
C GLU A 306 24.38 -6.49 7.25
N LYS A 307 23.37 -7.26 7.70
CA LYS A 307 23.32 -7.84 9.04
C LYS A 307 24.45 -8.84 9.32
N THR A 308 25.02 -9.45 8.28
CA THR A 308 26.12 -10.43 8.40
C THR A 308 27.52 -9.86 8.19
N LYS A 309 27.66 -8.58 7.80
CA LYS A 309 28.97 -7.90 7.75
C LYS A 309 29.50 -7.72 9.19
N PRO A 310 30.69 -8.24 9.53
CA PRO A 310 31.26 -8.02 10.86
C PRO A 310 31.58 -6.53 11.05
N ASN A 311 31.14 -5.95 12.17
CA ASN A 311 31.33 -4.53 12.53
C ASN A 311 32.79 -4.08 12.33
N ARG A 312 33.06 -3.40 11.21
CA ARG A 312 34.37 -2.81 10.87
C ARG A 312 34.60 -1.44 11.50
N GLU A 313 33.96 -1.16 12.63
CA GLU A 313 34.12 0.08 13.40
C GLU A 313 34.52 -0.15 14.86
N LEU A 314 35.66 -0.84 15.08
CA LEU A 314 36.44 -0.62 16.31
C LEU A 314 37.95 -0.95 16.20
N GLN A 315 38.58 -0.77 15.03
CA GLN A 315 40.04 -0.94 14.88
C GLN A 315 40.73 0.19 14.08
N SER A 316 40.44 1.46 14.41
CA SER A 316 41.19 2.62 13.90
C SER A 316 41.58 3.67 14.96
N LYS A 317 41.27 3.44 16.25
CA LYS A 317 41.63 4.33 17.36
C LYS A 317 42.50 3.64 18.44
N THR A 318 43.51 2.88 18.03
CA THR A 318 44.59 2.41 18.95
C THR A 318 45.95 2.27 18.25
N LYS A 319 46.32 3.26 17.43
CA LYS A 319 47.70 3.46 16.96
C LYS A 319 48.05 4.95 16.96
N CYS A 320 48.30 5.48 18.15
CA CYS A 320 49.24 6.57 18.45
C CYS A 320 49.17 6.85 19.95
N ASN A 321 50.22 6.45 20.68
CA ASN A 321 50.77 7.08 21.88
C ASN A 321 51.75 6.11 22.56
N ASN A 322 52.99 6.13 22.09
CA ASN A 322 54.14 5.63 22.85
C ASN A 322 55.37 6.43 22.40
N SER A 323 55.47 7.64 22.93
CA SER A 323 56.68 8.47 22.87
C SER A 323 56.68 9.39 24.10
N SER A 324 57.32 8.93 25.16
CA SER A 324 57.66 9.76 26.32
C SER A 324 58.55 10.93 25.90
N ILE A 325 58.32 12.12 26.46
CA ILE A 325 59.33 13.18 26.71
C ILE A 325 58.70 14.18 27.68
N ASP A 326 59.51 14.70 28.60
CA ASP A 326 59.12 15.53 29.73
C ASP A 326 58.58 16.92 29.37
N CYS A 327 57.79 17.50 30.29
CA CYS A 327 57.54 18.94 30.39
C CYS A 327 57.79 19.42 31.83
N PRO A 328 58.66 20.41 32.05
CA PRO A 328 58.70 21.20 33.28
C PRO A 328 57.73 22.39 33.20
N GLU A 329 57.21 22.80 34.36
CA GLU A 329 56.26 23.90 34.52
C GLU A 329 56.88 25.30 34.26
N SER A 330 56.09 26.26 33.75
CA SER A 330 56.13 27.65 34.28
C SER A 330 54.93 28.55 33.90
N LYS A 331 54.08 28.80 34.90
CA LYS A 331 53.53 30.11 35.36
C LYS A 331 53.02 31.18 34.36
N THR A 332 51.81 31.68 34.71
CA THR A 332 51.28 33.07 34.52
C THR A 332 50.92 33.52 33.08
N LYS A 333 49.90 34.38 32.85
CA LYS A 333 49.28 35.43 33.68
C LYS A 333 47.85 35.82 33.22
N ASN A 334 47.07 36.42 34.14
CA ASN A 334 45.79 37.16 34.07
C ASN A 334 45.42 37.84 32.73
N THR A 335 44.14 37.99 32.36
CA THR A 335 43.21 39.10 32.76
C THR A 335 41.72 38.72 32.54
N SER A 336 40.83 38.80 33.56
CA SER A 336 39.79 39.85 33.80
C SER A 336 38.88 40.21 32.60
N CYS A 337 37.56 40.40 32.68
CA CYS A 337 36.57 40.39 33.79
C CYS A 337 35.14 40.40 33.14
N ASP A 338 33.97 40.44 33.82
CA ASP A 338 33.60 40.64 35.24
C ASP A 338 32.30 39.84 35.61
N ARG A 339 31.55 40.27 36.62
CA ARG A 339 30.40 39.61 37.29
C ARG A 339 29.03 39.75 36.61
N LYS A 340 28.11 38.81 36.92
CA LYS A 340 26.97 39.07 37.83
C LYS A 340 26.29 37.77 38.34
N GLU A 341 26.07 37.70 39.65
CA GLU A 341 25.34 36.62 40.34
C GLU A 341 23.92 37.03 40.72
N SER A 342 23.00 36.06 40.77
CA SER A 342 21.95 35.85 41.79
C SER A 342 21.34 34.46 41.53
N SER A 343 21.61 33.41 42.30
CA SER A 343 21.00 33.06 43.60
C SER A 343 19.48 32.77 43.49
N SER A 344 18.89 31.68 44.00
CA SER A 344 19.39 30.65 44.94
C SER A 344 18.49 29.38 45.00
N SER A 345 18.84 28.42 45.87
CA SER A 345 18.02 27.34 46.47
C SER A 345 17.84 25.97 45.75
N SER A 346 18.91 25.18 45.84
CA SER A 346 18.97 23.79 46.36
C SER A 346 17.68 23.05 46.79
N ILE A 347 17.61 21.74 46.52
CA ILE A 347 17.78 20.64 47.52
C ILE A 347 17.79 19.24 46.84
N ASN A 348 18.55 18.30 47.43
CA ASN A 348 18.74 16.91 47.00
C ASN A 348 17.56 15.96 47.31
N THR A 349 17.42 14.88 46.54
CA THR A 349 17.24 13.46 46.99
C THR A 349 17.21 12.57 45.71
N SER A 350 18.22 11.76 45.39
CA SER A 350 18.74 10.52 46.02
C SER A 350 17.97 9.24 45.62
N SER A 351 18.72 8.24 45.13
CA SER A 351 18.39 6.79 45.05
C SER A 351 17.25 6.39 44.08
N THR A 352 17.27 5.25 43.37
CA THR A 352 18.20 4.09 43.37
C THR A 352 18.23 3.45 41.97
N GLU A 353 19.37 2.90 41.56
CA GLU A 353 19.42 1.98 40.42
C GLU A 353 18.71 0.66 40.76
N ILE A 354 17.77 0.22 39.92
CA ILE A 354 17.35 -1.18 39.85
C ILE A 354 17.54 -1.66 38.43
N ASN A 355 18.61 -2.41 38.24
CA ASN A 355 18.95 -3.06 36.99
C ASN A 355 18.00 -4.25 36.77
N THR A 356 17.17 -4.20 35.73
CA THR A 356 16.39 -5.36 35.27
C THR A 356 16.58 -5.54 33.77
N SER A 357 17.33 -6.60 33.43
CA SER A 357 17.52 -7.05 32.06
C SER A 357 16.19 -7.54 31.47
N SER A 358 15.71 -6.88 30.43
CA SER A 358 14.62 -7.35 29.55
C SER A 358 15.12 -7.41 28.11
N SER A 359 16.09 -8.30 27.88
CA SER A 359 16.27 -8.93 26.58
C SER A 359 15.15 -9.95 26.34
N GLU A 360 14.81 -10.20 25.07
CA GLU A 360 13.72 -11.09 24.61
C GLU A 360 12.31 -10.46 24.81
N ILE A 361 11.44 -10.34 23.81
CA ILE A 361 11.43 -10.85 22.42
C ILE A 361 11.02 -9.70 21.48
N LYS A 362 11.90 -9.31 20.53
CA LYS A 362 11.47 -8.62 19.31
C LYS A 362 11.39 -9.65 18.18
N SER A 363 10.22 -9.78 17.56
CA SER A 363 10.04 -10.67 16.41
C SER A 363 10.96 -10.27 15.27
N SER A 364 11.65 -11.23 14.66
CA SER A 364 12.57 -11.01 13.54
C SER A 364 11.86 -10.67 12.21
N THR A 365 10.60 -10.26 12.25
CA THR A 365 9.72 -9.99 11.11
C THR A 365 9.56 -8.50 10.79
N GLU A 366 9.81 -7.58 11.73
CA GLU A 366 9.62 -6.12 11.53
C GLU A 366 10.55 -5.50 10.46
N ASP A 367 11.65 -6.18 10.12
CA ASP A 367 12.66 -5.69 9.17
C ASP A 367 12.50 -6.23 7.74
N ARG A 368 11.57 -7.16 7.47
CA ARG A 368 11.45 -7.76 6.14
C ARG A 368 10.63 -6.89 5.20
N ILE A 369 11.16 -6.68 4.00
CA ILE A 369 10.43 -6.04 2.91
C ILE A 369 9.49 -7.07 2.29
N ASN A 370 8.24 -6.68 2.03
CA ASN A 370 7.27 -7.50 1.32
C ASN A 370 6.74 -6.75 0.08
N ALA A 371 5.97 -7.43 -0.75
CA ALA A 371 5.52 -6.86 -2.03
C ALA A 371 4.55 -5.68 -1.85
N ILE A 372 3.79 -5.64 -0.74
CA ILE A 372 2.84 -4.57 -0.44
C ILE A 372 3.57 -3.29 -0.03
N THR A 373 4.62 -3.37 0.81
CA THR A 373 5.38 -2.17 1.20
C THR A 373 6.05 -1.53 -0.02
N VAL A 374 6.59 -2.34 -0.94
CA VAL A 374 7.15 -1.88 -2.23
C VAL A 374 6.07 -1.24 -3.11
N ASP A 375 4.88 -1.84 -3.22
CA ASP A 375 3.76 -1.28 -3.98
C ASP A 375 3.36 0.11 -3.48
N VAL A 376 3.13 0.24 -2.16
CA VAL A 376 2.78 1.51 -1.50
C VAL A 376 3.87 2.56 -1.69
N PHE A 377 5.15 2.17 -1.65
CA PHE A 377 6.25 3.08 -1.98
C PHE A 377 6.17 3.58 -3.43
N LEU A 378 5.98 2.69 -4.41
CA LEU A 378 5.89 3.07 -5.82
C LEU A 378 4.67 3.97 -6.08
N TRP A 379 3.53 3.68 -5.46
CA TRP A 379 2.32 4.49 -5.54
C TRP A 379 2.52 5.90 -4.95
N ASN A 380 3.12 6.00 -3.77
CA ASN A 380 3.43 7.29 -3.14
C ASN A 380 4.46 8.07 -3.97
N TYR A 381 5.50 7.42 -4.47
CA TYR A 381 6.48 8.05 -5.38
C TYR A 381 5.79 8.69 -6.60
N ARG A 382 4.81 8.02 -7.21
CA ARG A 382 3.99 8.57 -8.31
C ARG A 382 3.18 9.80 -7.89
N ARG A 383 2.69 9.85 -6.66
CA ARG A 383 1.90 10.97 -6.13
C ARG A 383 2.76 12.19 -5.78
N ASP A 384 4.01 11.97 -5.37
CA ASP A 384 4.93 13.05 -5.00
C ASP A 384 5.66 13.61 -6.23
N HIS A 385 5.84 12.81 -7.29
CA HIS A 385 6.59 13.16 -8.50
C HIS A 385 5.72 13.27 -9.77
N VAL A 386 4.47 13.75 -9.63
CA VAL A 386 3.47 13.80 -10.72
C VAL A 386 4.01 14.42 -12.01
N GLU A 387 4.68 15.57 -11.95
CA GLU A 387 5.21 16.28 -13.12
C GLU A 387 6.28 15.51 -13.91
N GLN A 388 6.93 14.53 -13.27
CA GLN A 388 7.94 13.67 -13.86
C GLN A 388 7.27 12.39 -14.40
N ILE A 389 6.45 11.74 -13.58
CA ILE A 389 5.84 10.43 -13.90
C ILE A 389 4.72 10.54 -14.93
N ASP A 390 3.93 11.62 -14.98
CA ASP A 390 2.88 11.80 -16.00
C ASP A 390 3.44 12.08 -17.42
N ARG A 391 4.77 12.15 -17.58
CA ARG A 391 5.45 12.14 -18.89
C ARG A 391 5.59 10.74 -19.47
N GLU A 392 5.69 9.72 -18.62
CA GLU A 392 5.68 8.32 -19.05
C GLU A 392 4.24 7.92 -19.41
N PRO A 393 3.97 7.36 -20.60
CA PRO A 393 2.63 6.99 -20.98
C PRO A 393 2.14 5.76 -20.20
N TYR A 394 0.83 5.67 -19.94
CA TYR A 394 0.23 4.59 -19.16
C TYR A 394 -1.01 3.99 -19.80
N HIS A 395 -1.25 2.71 -19.49
CA HIS A 395 -2.36 1.96 -20.06
C HIS A 395 -3.68 2.41 -19.44
N ARG A 396 -4.69 2.74 -20.25
CA ARG A 396 -6.03 3.12 -19.79
C ARG A 396 -7.00 2.02 -20.18
N VAL A 397 -7.15 1.04 -19.30
CA VAL A 397 -7.93 -0.19 -19.53
C VAL A 397 -9.02 -0.39 -18.49
N VAL A 398 -9.99 -1.19 -18.89
CA VAL A 398 -11.19 -1.54 -18.11
C VAL A 398 -10.98 -2.79 -17.26
N SER A 399 -9.98 -3.64 -17.54
CA SER A 399 -9.71 -4.85 -16.73
C SER A 399 -9.18 -4.50 -15.32
N VAL A 400 -8.66 -3.29 -15.12
CA VAL A 400 -8.37 -2.68 -13.80
C VAL A 400 -9.63 -2.56 -12.93
N CYS A 401 -10.82 -2.66 -13.53
CA CYS A 401 -12.08 -2.57 -12.82
C CYS A 401 -12.52 -3.90 -12.18
N TYR A 402 -11.77 -4.99 -12.38
CA TYR A 402 -11.95 -6.28 -11.68
C TYR A 402 -11.06 -6.38 -10.43
#